data_AF-A0A1Z8QCG9-F1
#
_entry.id   AF-A0A1Z8QCG9-F1
#
_cell.length_a   1.000
_cell.length_b   1.000
_cell.length_c   1.000
_cell.angle_alpha   90.00
_cell.angle_beta   90.00
_cell.angle_gamma   90.00
#
_symmetry.space_group_name_H-M   'P 1'
#
loop_
_entity.id
_entity.type
_entity.pdbx_description
1 polymer ?
#
loop_
_entity_poly.entity_id
_entity_poly.type
_entity_poly.pdbx_seq_one_letter_code
_entity_poly.pdbx_strand_id
1 'polypeptide(L)'
;MATYPSLANRLPDPDYKIGYWGAGPAASGDPGPGFASVKLTSDQKILVSRTNSQRVLAKAPAGQKWNIDIGYHPMTQDEFRPVDAFLQSKQGALTPFFVALPQYNTPKNQKWIDALNGQSGVNGSDGSDGSPFVFKAQGAQAAGSLTIMIGADNWSTTVMGGAEEVSLPRPGEMFTITDSGDSNHTKAYMITHVETNTTYRAGTTQPTTPRLKLGISPPLAKTVNSLATINFLTPLFKVIMPSAVRSYSLNTNNLYKFSLKLEEYL
;
A
#
# COMPACT_ATOMS: atom_id res chain seq x y z
N MET A 1 8.11 25.31 25.48
CA MET A 1 9.02 24.19 25.12
C MET A 1 8.47 23.55 23.87
N ALA A 2 9.31 23.23 22.88
CA ALA A 2 8.85 22.51 21.70
C ALA A 2 8.54 21.05 22.06
N THR A 3 7.40 20.54 21.59
CA THR A 3 6.97 19.15 21.79
C THR A 3 6.78 18.49 20.43
N TYR A 4 7.02 17.17 20.36
CA TYR A 4 6.68 16.36 19.19
C TYR A 4 5.52 15.41 19.56
N PRO A 5 4.50 15.27 18.69
CA PRO A 5 3.26 14.58 19.05
C PRO A 5 3.39 13.04 19.06
N SER A 6 4.31 12.48 18.28
CA SER A 6 4.52 11.03 18.18
C SER A 6 5.91 10.69 17.62
N LEU A 7 6.36 9.46 17.91
CA LEU A 7 7.55 8.88 17.28
C LEU A 7 7.23 8.38 15.88
N ALA A 8 8.24 8.34 15.01
CA ALA A 8 8.13 7.77 13.68
C ALA A 8 7.63 6.32 13.72
N ASN A 9 6.72 5.99 12.81
CA ASN A 9 6.16 4.65 12.69
C ASN A 9 6.29 4.06 11.28
N ARG A 10 6.99 4.74 10.38
CA ARG A 10 7.36 4.25 9.05
C ARG A 10 8.88 4.14 8.96
N LEU A 11 9.35 3.09 8.30
CA LEU A 11 10.76 2.89 7.99
C LEU A 11 11.32 4.10 7.23
N PRO A 12 12.50 4.63 7.60
CA PRO A 12 13.13 5.70 6.83
C PRO A 12 13.29 5.32 5.37
N ASP A 13 12.89 6.23 4.49
CA ASP A 13 13.12 6.14 3.06
C ASP A 13 13.41 7.56 2.51
N PRO A 14 13.77 7.72 1.23
CA PRO A 14 14.13 9.03 0.69
C PRO A 14 13.03 10.11 0.84
N ASP A 15 11.77 9.70 0.89
CA ASP A 15 10.61 10.59 1.01
C ASP A 15 10.13 10.75 2.47
N TYR A 16 10.54 9.84 3.37
CA TYR A 16 10.16 9.83 4.79
C TYR A 16 11.38 10.06 5.69
N LYS A 17 11.59 11.34 6.04
CA LYS A 17 12.67 11.81 6.91
C LYS A 17 12.33 11.62 8.39
N ILE A 18 13.30 11.13 9.16
CA ILE A 18 13.22 11.08 10.63
C ILE A 18 14.05 12.24 11.20
N GLY A 19 13.44 13.03 12.09
CA GLY A 19 14.14 14.10 12.79
C GLY A 19 14.99 13.58 13.95
N TYR A 20 15.91 14.42 14.44
CA TYR A 20 16.81 14.09 15.56
C TYR A 20 16.10 13.54 16.81
N TRP A 21 14.88 14.01 17.08
CA TRP A 21 14.06 13.60 18.23
C TRP A 21 13.25 12.32 18.00
N GLY A 22 13.45 11.64 16.86
CA GLY A 22 12.74 10.42 16.48
C GLY A 22 11.32 10.63 15.95
N ALA A 23 10.89 11.89 15.74
CA ALA A 23 9.61 12.22 15.13
C ALA A 23 9.67 12.14 13.60
N GLY A 24 8.58 11.70 12.97
CA GLY A 24 8.47 11.59 11.51
C GLY A 24 7.02 11.71 11.02
N PRO A 25 6.76 12.32 9.85
CA PRO A 25 7.75 12.93 8.95
C PRO A 25 8.27 14.27 9.49
N ALA A 26 9.59 14.47 9.51
CA ALA A 26 10.20 15.73 9.94
C ALA A 26 10.54 16.62 8.74
N ALA A 27 10.23 17.92 8.81
CA ALA A 27 10.57 18.89 7.77
C ALA A 27 12.10 19.06 7.61
N SER A 28 12.82 19.02 8.74
CA SER A 28 14.28 18.99 8.84
C SER A 28 14.69 17.70 9.55
N GLY A 29 15.03 16.67 8.77
CA GLY A 29 15.48 15.37 9.26
C GLY A 29 16.38 14.68 8.25
N ASP A 30 17.01 13.60 8.68
CA ASP A 30 17.88 12.81 7.82
C ASP A 30 17.01 11.90 6.94
N PRO A 31 17.17 11.95 5.60
CA PRO A 31 16.45 11.05 4.71
C PRO A 31 16.93 9.62 4.90
N GLY A 32 16.01 8.67 4.76
CA GLY A 32 16.39 7.26 4.74
C GLY A 32 17.07 6.89 3.42
N PRO A 33 17.95 5.88 3.43
CA PRO A 33 18.56 5.36 2.21
C PRO A 33 17.53 4.64 1.34
N GLY A 34 17.70 4.74 0.02
CA GLY A 34 16.87 4.02 -0.94
C GLY A 34 17.18 2.51 -0.98
N PHE A 35 16.15 1.71 -1.29
CA PHE A 35 16.31 0.26 -1.41
C PHE A 35 17.06 -0.10 -2.71
N ALA A 36 18.02 -1.02 -2.62
CA ALA A 36 18.70 -1.60 -3.77
C ALA A 36 17.87 -2.70 -4.43
N SER A 37 17.16 -3.49 -3.61
CA SER A 37 16.31 -4.56 -4.09
C SER A 37 15.11 -4.75 -3.18
N VAL A 38 13.95 -5.02 -3.77
CA VAL A 38 12.73 -5.38 -3.05
C VAL A 38 12.18 -6.66 -3.67
N LYS A 39 11.96 -7.68 -2.85
CA LYS A 39 11.23 -8.89 -3.23
C LYS A 39 9.94 -8.96 -2.45
N LEU A 40 8.82 -8.83 -3.15
CA LEU A 40 7.49 -9.02 -2.60
C LEU A 40 7.01 -10.44 -2.91
N THR A 41 6.66 -11.20 -1.87
CA THR A 41 6.13 -12.56 -2.00
C THR A 41 4.72 -12.62 -1.42
N SER A 42 3.76 -13.11 -2.20
CA SER A 42 2.42 -13.43 -1.71
C SER A 42 2.43 -14.83 -1.10
N ASP A 43 2.26 -14.91 0.22
CA ASP A 43 2.17 -16.18 0.95
C ASP A 43 0.71 -16.47 1.31
N GLN A 44 0.12 -17.40 0.57
CA GLN A 44 -1.22 -17.91 0.84
C GLN A 44 -1.13 -19.41 1.10
N LYS A 45 -1.50 -19.84 2.31
CA LYS A 45 -1.52 -21.25 2.67
C LYS A 45 -2.77 -21.91 2.08
N ILE A 46 -2.56 -22.81 1.13
CA ILE A 46 -3.62 -23.56 0.44
C ILE A 46 -3.38 -25.05 0.68
N LEU A 47 -4.42 -25.76 1.10
CA LEU A 47 -4.44 -27.22 1.14
C LEU A 47 -4.82 -27.72 -0.26
N VAL A 48 -3.98 -28.58 -0.84
CA VAL A 48 -4.20 -29.15 -2.17
C VAL A 48 -4.12 -30.67 -2.07
N SER A 49 -5.16 -31.37 -2.51
CA SER A 49 -5.11 -32.81 -2.76
C SER A 49 -5.47 -33.10 -4.22
N ARG A 50 -4.85 -34.12 -4.79
CA ARG A 50 -5.17 -34.59 -6.15
C ARG A 50 -5.81 -35.96 -6.05
N THR A 51 -6.93 -36.16 -6.73
CA THR A 51 -7.50 -37.50 -6.87
C THR A 51 -6.63 -38.33 -7.82
N ASN A 52 -6.74 -39.66 -7.77
CA ASN A 52 -6.02 -40.55 -8.71
C ASN A 52 -6.39 -40.28 -10.18
N SER A 53 -7.54 -39.66 -10.43
CA SER A 53 -7.96 -39.15 -11.74
C SER A 53 -7.44 -37.74 -12.06
N GLN A 54 -6.45 -37.25 -11.30
CA GLN A 54 -5.80 -35.94 -11.45
C GLN A 54 -6.67 -34.69 -11.18
N ARG A 55 -7.89 -34.84 -10.64
CA ARG A 55 -8.69 -33.67 -10.23
C ARG A 55 -8.08 -33.04 -8.99
N VAL A 56 -7.97 -31.71 -9.00
CA VAL A 56 -7.43 -30.94 -7.88
C VAL A 56 -8.58 -30.50 -6.97
N LEU A 57 -8.50 -30.86 -5.69
CA LEU A 57 -9.33 -30.31 -4.62
C LEU A 57 -8.46 -29.34 -3.82
N ALA A 58 -8.83 -28.06 -3.81
CA ALA A 58 -8.08 -27.02 -3.12
C ALA A 58 -8.97 -26.26 -2.14
N LYS A 59 -8.44 -25.95 -0.96
CA LYS A 59 -9.08 -25.08 0.05
C LYS A 59 -8.05 -24.12 0.61
N ALA A 60 -8.43 -22.86 0.79
CA ALA A 60 -7.60 -21.84 1.44
C ALA A 60 -8.16 -21.54 2.85
N PRO A 61 -7.70 -22.27 3.91
CA PRO A 61 -8.22 -22.08 5.27
C PRO A 61 -7.60 -20.89 6.02
N ALA A 62 -6.45 -20.38 5.56
CA ALA A 62 -5.73 -19.29 6.21
C ALA A 62 -5.69 -18.04 5.33
N GLY A 63 -5.55 -16.87 5.97
CA GLY A 63 -5.35 -15.60 5.28
C GLY A 63 -4.04 -15.57 4.50
N GLN A 64 -4.03 -14.77 3.43
CA GLN A 64 -2.80 -14.42 2.72
C GLN A 64 -2.04 -13.36 3.53
N LYS A 65 -0.71 -13.35 3.41
CA LYS A 65 0.17 -12.30 3.93
C LYS A 65 1.26 -11.95 2.92
N TRP A 66 1.75 -10.72 2.98
CA TRP A 66 2.90 -10.28 2.20
C TRP A 66 4.21 -10.51 2.96
N ASN A 67 5.17 -11.20 2.35
CA ASN A 67 6.54 -11.25 2.83
C ASN A 67 7.40 -10.32 1.97
N ILE A 68 8.21 -9.48 2.61
CA ILE A 68 9.00 -8.44 1.96
C ILE A 68 10.47 -8.62 2.35
N ASP A 69 11.32 -8.92 1.37
CA ASP A 69 12.76 -8.89 1.55
C ASP A 69 13.33 -7.60 0.93
N ILE A 70 14.02 -6.80 1.74
CA ILE A 70 14.63 -5.53 1.35
C ILE A 70 16.15 -5.66 1.44
N GLY A 71 16.84 -5.29 0.36
CA GLY A 71 18.28 -5.11 0.33
C GLY A 71 18.60 -3.62 0.20
N TYR A 72 19.56 -3.13 0.99
CA TYR A 72 20.07 -1.78 0.87
C TYR A 72 21.35 -1.76 0.02
N HIS A 73 21.62 -0.60 -0.57
CA HIS A 73 22.96 -0.32 -1.10
C HIS A 73 23.98 -0.34 0.04
N PRO A 74 25.28 -0.54 -0.22
CA PRO A 74 26.30 -0.25 0.77
C PRO A 74 26.18 1.22 1.22
N MET A 75 25.94 1.44 2.52
CA MET A 75 25.62 2.75 3.09
C MET A 75 26.76 3.31 3.91
N THR A 76 26.83 4.63 4.01
CA THR A 76 27.69 5.32 4.97
C THR A 76 27.15 5.16 6.40
N GLN A 77 27.95 5.53 7.40
CA GLN A 77 27.52 5.51 8.79
C GLN A 77 26.30 6.42 9.04
N ASP A 78 26.27 7.59 8.38
CA ASP A 78 25.22 8.59 8.59
C ASP A 78 23.88 8.14 7.99
N GLU A 79 23.88 7.38 6.89
CA GLU A 79 22.68 6.79 6.31
C GLU A 79 22.18 5.56 7.10
N PHE A 80 23.11 4.79 7.69
CA PHE A 80 22.77 3.56 8.40
C PHE A 80 22.18 3.83 9.80
N ARG A 81 22.73 4.79 10.54
CA ARG A 81 22.33 5.07 11.94
C ARG A 81 20.83 5.38 12.12
N PRO A 82 20.17 6.21 11.28
CA PRO A 82 18.74 6.46 11.40
C PRO A 82 17.90 5.19 11.22
N VAL A 83 18.27 4.34 10.27
CA VAL A 83 17.58 3.06 10.02
C VAL A 83 17.77 2.11 11.19
N ASP A 84 19.00 1.97 11.70
CA ASP A 84 19.30 1.08 12.82
C ASP A 84 18.61 1.55 14.12
N ALA A 85 18.68 2.85 14.43
CA ALA A 85 18.01 3.43 15.59
C ALA A 85 16.48 3.25 15.52
N PHE A 86 15.88 3.50 14.36
CA PHE A 86 14.46 3.26 14.14
C PHE A 86 14.11 1.78 14.37
N LEU A 87 14.84 0.86 13.76
CA LEU A 87 14.59 -0.56 13.94
C LEU A 87 14.77 -0.94 15.42
N GLN A 88 15.78 -0.42 16.11
CA GLN A 88 16.05 -0.69 17.53
C GLN A 88 14.86 -0.29 18.41
N SER A 89 14.23 0.85 18.10
CA SER A 89 13.00 1.27 18.78
C SER A 89 11.83 0.29 18.59
N LYS A 90 11.79 -0.45 17.47
CA LYS A 90 10.72 -1.40 17.16
C LYS A 90 10.91 -2.80 17.78
N GLN A 91 12.05 -3.05 18.41
CA GLN A 91 12.34 -4.29 19.16
C GLN A 91 12.07 -5.60 18.41
N GLY A 92 12.28 -5.62 17.08
CA GLY A 92 12.23 -6.85 16.29
C GLY A 92 10.80 -7.33 16.08
N ALA A 93 10.46 -8.48 16.65
CA ALA A 93 9.15 -9.13 16.52
C ALA A 93 8.08 -8.58 17.49
N LEU A 94 8.38 -7.55 18.27
CA LEU A 94 7.46 -7.05 19.30
C LEU A 94 6.49 -5.99 18.79
N THR A 95 6.99 -5.03 18.00
CA THR A 95 6.15 -3.89 17.56
C THR A 95 6.15 -3.77 16.04
N PRO A 96 4.96 -3.70 15.42
CA PRO A 96 4.87 -3.51 13.98
C PRO A 96 5.17 -2.05 13.60
N PHE A 97 5.55 -1.87 12.35
CA PHE A 97 5.78 -0.55 11.75
C PHE A 97 5.35 -0.57 10.29
N PHE A 98 5.36 0.59 9.64
CA PHE A 98 4.96 0.73 8.24
C PHE A 98 6.16 0.78 7.31
N VAL A 99 6.00 0.22 6.11
CA VAL A 99 6.95 0.32 5.01
C VAL A 99 6.21 0.74 3.75
N ALA A 100 6.77 1.71 3.03
CA ALA A 100 6.35 2.04 1.68
C ALA A 100 7.28 1.32 0.69
N LEU A 101 6.72 0.71 -0.34
CA LEU A 101 7.50 0.04 -1.38
C LEU A 101 7.65 0.95 -2.60
N PRO A 102 8.88 1.33 -3.00
CA PRO A 102 9.09 2.29 -4.09
C PRO A 102 8.37 1.94 -5.39
N GLN A 103 8.31 0.64 -5.75
CA GLN A 103 7.64 0.19 -6.97
C GLN A 103 6.11 0.42 -6.99
N TYR A 104 5.50 0.73 -5.85
CA TYR A 104 4.06 0.96 -5.70
C TYR A 104 3.72 2.35 -5.15
N ASN A 105 4.72 3.22 -4.92
CA ASN A 105 4.47 4.55 -4.34
C ASN A 105 3.58 5.42 -5.23
N THR A 106 3.69 5.27 -6.54
CA THR A 106 2.90 6.00 -7.53
C THR A 106 2.23 5.02 -8.49
N PRO A 107 0.92 5.17 -8.75
CA PRO A 107 0.26 4.49 -9.86
C PRO A 107 0.93 4.82 -11.20
N LYS A 108 0.73 3.97 -12.22
CA LYS A 108 1.38 4.12 -13.52
C LYS A 108 0.72 5.17 -14.41
N ASN A 109 -0.58 5.38 -14.24
CA ASN A 109 -1.37 6.25 -15.12
C ASN A 109 -1.31 7.70 -14.66
N GLN A 110 -0.68 8.58 -15.44
CA GLN A 110 -0.48 9.99 -15.06
C GLN A 110 -1.81 10.71 -14.79
N LYS A 111 -2.84 10.54 -15.63
CA LYS A 111 -4.14 11.18 -15.37
C LYS A 111 -4.77 10.71 -14.06
N TRP A 112 -4.62 9.43 -13.73
CA TRP A 112 -5.08 8.90 -12.45
C TRP A 112 -4.31 9.54 -11.29
N ILE A 113 -3.00 9.72 -11.42
CA ILE A 113 -2.17 10.44 -10.44
C ILE A 113 -2.63 11.90 -10.30
N ASP A 114 -2.89 12.59 -11.41
CA ASP A 114 -3.35 13.98 -11.43
C ASP A 114 -4.70 14.15 -10.73
N ALA A 115 -5.60 13.18 -10.91
CA ALA A 115 -6.86 13.09 -10.17
C ALA A 115 -6.65 12.93 -8.66
N LEU A 116 -5.72 12.06 -8.25
CA LEU A 116 -5.43 11.82 -6.84
C LEU A 116 -4.71 12.98 -6.17
N ASN A 117 -3.94 13.77 -6.92
CA ASN A 117 -3.17 14.92 -6.40
C ASN A 117 -3.91 16.26 -6.51
N GLY A 118 -4.95 16.36 -7.34
CA GLY A 118 -5.70 17.61 -7.52
C GLY A 118 -5.01 18.58 -8.47
N GLN A 119 -4.77 18.18 -9.72
CA GLN A 119 -4.20 19.09 -10.72
C GLN A 119 -5.28 19.91 -11.44
N SER A 120 -5.03 21.22 -11.60
CA SER A 120 -5.92 22.12 -12.35
C SER A 120 -6.09 21.65 -13.81
N GLY A 121 -7.33 21.56 -14.30
CA GLY A 121 -7.66 21.16 -15.67
C GLY A 121 -7.97 19.66 -15.90
N VAL A 122 -7.76 18.78 -14.91
CA VAL A 122 -8.16 17.35 -14.97
C VAL A 122 -9.48 17.08 -14.24
N ASN A 123 -9.88 17.99 -13.34
CA ASN A 123 -11.10 17.91 -12.52
C ASN A 123 -12.22 18.85 -13.01
N GLY A 124 -12.03 19.44 -14.21
CA GLY A 124 -12.79 20.59 -14.69
C GLY A 124 -14.05 20.24 -15.47
N SER A 125 -15.16 20.09 -14.75
CA SER A 125 -16.48 20.56 -15.21
C SER A 125 -17.44 20.99 -14.08
N ASP A 126 -17.05 20.89 -12.81
CA ASP A 126 -17.93 21.17 -11.65
C ASP A 126 -17.28 22.06 -10.57
N GLY A 127 -16.55 23.10 -10.97
CA GLY A 127 -16.14 24.20 -10.06
C GLY A 127 -15.15 23.83 -8.93
N SER A 128 -14.50 22.66 -8.98
CA SER A 128 -13.48 22.22 -8.04
C SER A 128 -12.09 22.23 -8.69
N ASP A 129 -11.64 23.43 -9.08
CA ASP A 129 -10.34 23.61 -9.73
C ASP A 129 -9.21 23.20 -8.77
N GLY A 130 -8.60 22.03 -9.04
CA GLY A 130 -7.39 21.57 -8.38
C GLY A 130 -7.57 20.86 -7.02
N SER A 131 -8.78 20.45 -6.62
CA SER A 131 -8.92 19.61 -5.42
C SER A 131 -8.74 18.11 -5.76
N PRO A 132 -8.01 17.32 -4.96
CA PRO A 132 -7.83 15.89 -5.21
C PRO A 132 -9.13 15.11 -5.07
N PHE A 133 -9.35 14.11 -5.93
CA PHE A 133 -10.43 13.15 -5.76
C PHE A 133 -10.10 12.15 -4.66
N VAL A 134 -10.92 12.12 -3.61
CA VAL A 134 -10.78 11.18 -2.50
C VAL A 134 -11.71 9.99 -2.72
N PHE A 135 -11.15 8.87 -3.17
CA PHE A 135 -11.92 7.65 -3.38
C PHE A 135 -12.28 6.98 -2.06
N LYS A 136 -13.55 6.65 -1.93
CA LYS A 136 -14.11 6.01 -0.76
C LYS A 136 -14.95 4.79 -1.11
N ALA A 137 -14.99 3.82 -0.20
CA ALA A 137 -15.86 2.65 -0.31
C ALA A 137 -17.33 3.07 -0.40
N GLN A 138 -18.05 2.53 -1.38
CA GLN A 138 -19.44 2.84 -1.67
C GLN A 138 -20.35 1.83 -0.99
N GLY A 139 -20.82 2.18 0.22
CA GLY A 139 -21.54 1.24 1.09
C GLY A 139 -20.61 0.26 1.80
N ALA A 140 -21.13 -0.43 2.81
CA ALA A 140 -20.35 -1.42 3.56
C ALA A 140 -20.00 -2.63 2.68
N GLN A 141 -18.75 -3.05 2.70
CA GLN A 141 -18.22 -4.17 1.92
C GLN A 141 -17.84 -5.30 2.88
N ALA A 142 -18.40 -6.48 2.68
CA ALA A 142 -18.19 -7.59 3.60
C ALA A 142 -16.75 -8.14 3.54
N ALA A 143 -16.25 -8.63 4.68
CA ALA A 143 -15.05 -9.45 4.73
C ALA A 143 -15.18 -10.66 3.77
N GLY A 144 -14.08 -11.06 3.14
CA GLY A 144 -14.03 -12.12 2.14
C GLY A 144 -14.48 -11.70 0.74
N SER A 145 -14.92 -10.46 0.53
CA SER A 145 -15.26 -9.97 -0.82
C SER A 145 -14.01 -9.92 -1.71
N LEU A 146 -14.17 -10.36 -2.96
CA LEU A 146 -13.14 -10.30 -4.02
C LEU A 146 -13.21 -9.01 -4.85
N THR A 147 -14.20 -8.17 -4.56
CA THR A 147 -14.38 -6.89 -5.22
C THR A 147 -14.69 -5.81 -4.21
N ILE A 148 -14.31 -4.58 -4.51
CA ILE A 148 -14.67 -3.40 -3.72
C ILE A 148 -15.26 -2.35 -4.66
N MET A 149 -16.45 -1.85 -4.33
CA MET A 149 -17.05 -0.70 -5.01
C MET A 149 -16.52 0.58 -4.38
N ILE A 150 -15.95 1.47 -5.18
CA ILE A 150 -15.41 2.75 -4.73
C ILE A 150 -15.94 3.88 -5.60
N GLY A 151 -15.85 5.10 -5.11
CA GLY A 151 -16.25 6.30 -5.84
C GLY A 151 -15.74 7.54 -5.12
N ALA A 152 -15.68 8.64 -5.85
CA ALA A 152 -15.36 9.95 -5.31
C ALA A 152 -16.43 10.94 -5.79
N ASP A 153 -16.67 11.98 -5.00
CA ASP A 153 -17.62 13.03 -5.35
C ASP A 153 -17.15 13.69 -6.67
N ASN A 154 -18.09 13.89 -7.59
CA ASN A 154 -17.88 14.53 -8.90
C ASN A 154 -16.86 13.84 -9.83
N TRP A 155 -16.35 12.66 -9.48
CA TRP A 155 -15.45 11.89 -10.33
C TRP A 155 -16.22 11.08 -11.37
N SER A 156 -15.78 11.02 -12.62
CA SER A 156 -16.24 10.01 -13.57
C SER A 156 -15.21 9.81 -14.68
N THR A 157 -15.28 8.69 -15.41
CA THR A 157 -14.41 8.49 -16.58
C THR A 157 -14.61 9.59 -17.63
N THR A 158 -15.82 10.14 -17.74
CA THR A 158 -16.13 11.29 -18.59
C THR A 158 -15.46 12.57 -18.10
N VAL A 159 -15.53 12.88 -16.80
CA VAL A 159 -14.89 14.07 -16.19
C VAL A 159 -13.37 14.03 -16.36
N MET A 160 -12.76 12.86 -16.24
CA MET A 160 -11.32 12.67 -16.48
C MET A 160 -10.90 12.91 -17.94
N GLY A 161 -11.84 12.76 -18.88
CA GLY A 161 -11.64 12.89 -20.31
C GLY A 161 -10.65 11.88 -20.93
N GLY A 162 -10.73 11.70 -22.25
CA GLY A 162 -9.87 10.77 -22.99
C GLY A 162 -10.22 9.29 -22.75
N ALA A 163 -9.29 8.40 -23.09
CA ALA A 163 -9.50 6.95 -22.97
C ALA A 163 -9.56 6.50 -21.49
N GLU A 164 -10.48 5.59 -21.15
CA GLU A 164 -10.69 5.20 -19.76
C GLU A 164 -9.45 4.50 -19.16
N GLU A 165 -8.72 3.72 -19.94
CA GLU A 165 -7.59 2.89 -19.50
C GLU A 165 -6.37 3.70 -19.05
N VAL A 166 -6.32 4.99 -19.38
CA VAL A 166 -5.27 5.93 -18.92
C VAL A 166 -5.74 6.81 -17.76
N SER A 167 -7.03 6.77 -17.42
CA SER A 167 -7.68 7.58 -16.38
C SER A 167 -8.12 6.76 -15.16
N LEU A 168 -7.72 5.49 -15.09
CA LEU A 168 -8.06 4.52 -14.04
C LEU A 168 -6.81 3.93 -13.40
N PRO A 169 -6.89 3.30 -12.21
CA PRO A 169 -5.79 2.49 -11.71
C PRO A 169 -5.59 1.25 -12.61
N ARG A 170 -4.39 0.68 -12.60
CA ARG A 170 -4.06 -0.50 -13.42
C ARG A 170 -4.03 -1.79 -12.59
N PRO A 171 -4.40 -2.94 -13.18
CA PRO A 171 -4.12 -4.24 -12.58
C PRO A 171 -2.63 -4.39 -12.23
N GLY A 172 -2.34 -4.93 -11.06
CA GLY A 172 -0.99 -5.06 -10.49
C GLY A 172 -0.58 -3.90 -9.58
N GLU A 173 -1.30 -2.79 -9.57
CA GLU A 173 -1.10 -1.72 -8.58
C GLU A 173 -1.59 -2.14 -7.20
N MET A 174 -0.99 -1.56 -6.17
CA MET A 174 -1.31 -1.84 -4.77
C MET A 174 -2.04 -0.66 -4.14
N PHE A 175 -2.92 -0.93 -3.18
CA PHE A 175 -3.58 0.08 -2.38
C PHE A 175 -3.79 -0.40 -0.94
N THR A 176 -4.06 0.53 -0.04
CA THR A 176 -4.51 0.25 1.32
C THR A 176 -5.82 0.97 1.61
N ILE A 177 -6.47 0.59 2.70
CA ILE A 177 -7.76 1.18 3.11
C ILE A 177 -7.57 1.82 4.48
N THR A 178 -7.97 3.08 4.62
CA THR A 178 -8.10 3.76 5.91
C THR A 178 -9.58 3.78 6.28
N ASP A 179 -9.94 2.98 7.26
CA ASP A 179 -11.29 2.88 7.77
C ASP A 179 -11.39 3.50 9.17
N SER A 180 -12.22 4.52 9.34
CA SER A 180 -12.47 5.13 10.66
C SER A 180 -13.29 4.21 11.58
N GLY A 181 -14.04 3.26 11.02
CA GLY A 181 -14.79 2.25 11.76
C GLY A 181 -13.95 1.07 12.23
N ASP A 182 -12.82 0.78 11.56
CA ASP A 182 -11.84 -0.22 11.98
C ASP A 182 -10.41 0.25 11.68
N SER A 183 -9.78 0.90 12.67
CA SER A 183 -8.40 1.38 12.58
C SER A 183 -7.36 0.26 12.48
N ASN A 184 -7.74 -1.00 12.71
CA ASN A 184 -6.86 -2.15 12.57
C ASN A 184 -6.89 -2.74 11.14
N HIS A 185 -7.71 -2.20 10.23
CA HIS A 185 -7.72 -2.63 8.84
C HIS A 185 -6.50 -2.07 8.08
N THR A 186 -5.37 -2.75 8.20
CA THR A 186 -4.05 -2.29 7.70
C THR A 186 -3.49 -3.16 6.57
N LYS A 187 -4.35 -4.02 6.00
CA LYS A 187 -4.02 -4.95 4.93
C LYS A 187 -3.72 -4.19 3.62
N ALA A 188 -2.68 -4.62 2.91
CA ALA A 188 -2.41 -4.16 1.56
C ALA A 188 -3.01 -5.10 0.50
N TYR A 189 -3.60 -4.52 -0.55
CA TYR A 189 -4.32 -5.23 -1.61
C TYR A 189 -3.74 -4.92 -2.98
N MET A 190 -3.75 -5.92 -3.85
CA MET A 190 -3.43 -5.78 -5.27
C MET A 190 -4.71 -5.70 -6.10
N ILE A 191 -4.72 -4.78 -7.07
CA ILE A 191 -5.80 -4.68 -8.06
C ILE A 191 -5.63 -5.78 -9.11
N THR A 192 -6.69 -6.53 -9.39
CA THR A 192 -6.69 -7.62 -10.40
C THR A 192 -7.42 -7.23 -11.67
N HIS A 193 -8.45 -6.37 -11.57
CA HIS A 193 -9.19 -5.81 -12.69
C HIS A 193 -9.94 -4.56 -12.22
N VAL A 194 -10.38 -3.74 -13.17
CA VAL A 194 -11.15 -2.52 -12.93
C VAL A 194 -12.38 -2.56 -13.82
N GLU A 195 -13.54 -2.28 -13.25
CA GLU A 195 -14.80 -2.16 -13.98
C GLU A 195 -15.40 -0.76 -13.76
N THR A 196 -15.90 -0.17 -14.83
CA THR A 196 -16.54 1.14 -14.88
C THR A 196 -18.01 0.99 -15.26
N ASN A 197 -18.75 2.11 -15.32
CA ASN A 197 -20.12 2.08 -15.81
C ASN A 197 -20.20 1.63 -17.28
N THR A 198 -19.21 1.95 -18.11
CA THR A 198 -19.21 1.63 -19.54
C THR A 198 -18.57 0.27 -19.84
N THR A 199 -17.59 -0.14 -19.03
CA THR A 199 -16.81 -1.37 -19.24
C THR A 199 -16.84 -2.24 -17.99
N TYR A 200 -17.68 -3.27 -18.00
CA TYR A 200 -17.88 -4.17 -16.87
C TYR A 200 -18.07 -5.62 -17.33
N ARG A 201 -17.92 -6.56 -16.39
CA ARG A 201 -18.01 -7.98 -16.71
C ARG A 201 -19.47 -8.37 -17.00
N ALA A 202 -19.69 -9.03 -18.14
CA ALA A 202 -21.00 -9.55 -18.53
C ALA A 202 -21.61 -10.46 -17.43
N GLY A 203 -22.92 -10.31 -17.19
CA GLY A 203 -23.63 -11.06 -16.15
C GLY A 203 -23.33 -10.61 -14.72
N THR A 204 -22.67 -9.46 -14.53
CA THR A 204 -22.49 -8.83 -13.21
C THR A 204 -23.21 -7.49 -13.14
N THR A 205 -23.38 -6.98 -11.91
CA THR A 205 -23.95 -5.66 -11.69
C THR A 205 -23.00 -4.57 -12.20
N GLN A 206 -23.50 -3.77 -13.13
CA GLN A 206 -22.86 -2.58 -13.68
C GLN A 206 -22.64 -1.54 -12.56
N PRO A 207 -21.41 -1.02 -12.37
CA PRO A 207 -21.17 0.15 -11.52
C PRO A 207 -21.95 1.36 -12.02
N THR A 208 -22.61 2.13 -11.15
CA THR A 208 -23.25 3.40 -11.53
C THR A 208 -22.22 4.53 -11.53
N THR A 209 -22.32 5.54 -12.39
CA THR A 209 -21.55 6.80 -12.22
C THR A 209 -21.92 7.44 -10.85
N PRO A 210 -21.00 7.99 -10.05
CA PRO A 210 -19.53 8.17 -10.19
C PRO A 210 -18.67 7.04 -9.57
N ARG A 211 -19.01 5.76 -9.82
CA ARG A 211 -18.40 4.61 -9.14
C ARG A 211 -17.60 3.73 -10.08
N LEU A 212 -16.63 3.04 -9.49
CA LEU A 212 -15.81 2.01 -10.12
C LEU A 212 -15.75 0.79 -9.19
N LYS A 213 -15.65 -0.40 -9.78
CA LYS A 213 -15.51 -1.65 -9.04
C LYS A 213 -14.12 -2.22 -9.29
N LEU A 214 -13.35 -2.37 -8.23
CA LEU A 214 -12.03 -3.01 -8.30
C LEU A 214 -12.17 -4.47 -7.96
N GLY A 215 -11.61 -5.34 -8.80
CA GLY A 215 -11.26 -6.69 -8.40
C GLY A 215 -9.99 -6.67 -7.57
N ILE A 216 -9.95 -7.41 -6.47
CA ILE A 216 -8.87 -7.33 -5.50
C ILE A 216 -8.31 -8.72 -5.16
N SER A 217 -7.03 -8.75 -4.80
CA SER A 217 -6.37 -9.91 -4.25
C SER A 217 -5.41 -9.48 -3.14
N PRO A 218 -5.44 -10.11 -1.95
CA PRO A 218 -6.39 -11.15 -1.51
C PRO A 218 -7.82 -10.61 -1.31
N PRO A 219 -8.81 -11.47 -0.97
CA PRO A 219 -10.13 -10.99 -0.54
C PRO A 219 -10.04 -10.06 0.67
N LEU A 220 -11.04 -9.19 0.88
CA LEU A 220 -11.10 -8.26 2.02
C LEU A 220 -10.87 -9.02 3.34
N ALA A 221 -9.90 -8.57 4.12
CA ALA A 221 -9.49 -9.26 5.34
C ALA A 221 -10.49 -9.00 6.47
N LYS A 222 -11.14 -7.83 6.42
CA LYS A 222 -12.22 -7.43 7.32
C LYS A 222 -13.30 -6.71 6.53
N THR A 223 -14.43 -6.46 7.19
CA THR A 223 -15.47 -5.60 6.65
C THR A 223 -14.94 -4.19 6.51
N VAL A 224 -15.22 -3.56 5.37
CA VAL A 224 -14.89 -2.16 5.10
C VAL A 224 -16.17 -1.35 5.24
N ASN A 225 -16.18 -0.38 6.15
CA ASN A 225 -17.31 0.51 6.36
C ASN A 225 -17.52 1.43 5.15
N SER A 226 -18.76 1.89 4.98
CA SER A 226 -19.05 2.93 3.99
C SER A 226 -18.20 4.16 4.27
N LEU A 227 -17.75 4.83 3.19
CA LEU A 227 -16.90 6.02 3.24
C LEU A 227 -15.45 5.78 3.72
N ALA A 228 -15.03 4.53 3.95
CA ALA A 228 -13.61 4.21 4.18
C ALA A 228 -12.76 4.67 3.00
N THR A 229 -11.64 5.33 3.26
CA THR A 229 -10.78 5.95 2.23
C THR A 229 -9.85 4.92 1.62
N ILE A 230 -9.70 4.97 0.29
CA ILE A 230 -8.85 4.06 -0.47
C ILE A 230 -7.58 4.80 -0.89
N ASN A 231 -6.43 4.35 -0.41
CA ASN A 231 -5.15 5.02 -0.62
C ASN A 231 -4.37 4.34 -1.75
N PHE A 232 -4.28 5.01 -2.90
CA PHE A 232 -3.49 4.56 -4.06
C PHE A 232 -2.08 5.15 -4.11
N LEU A 233 -1.87 6.29 -3.44
CA LEU A 233 -0.56 6.92 -3.33
C LEU A 233 0.15 6.38 -2.09
N THR A 234 1.38 5.89 -2.27
CA THR A 234 2.26 5.38 -1.21
C THR A 234 1.53 4.40 -0.26
N PRO A 235 0.99 3.28 -0.78
CA PRO A 235 0.35 2.27 0.05
C PRO A 235 1.33 1.74 1.10
N LEU A 236 0.92 1.83 2.37
CA LEU A 236 1.75 1.47 3.51
C LEU A 236 1.49 0.03 3.96
N PHE A 237 2.52 -0.80 3.92
CA PHE A 237 2.47 -2.16 4.44
C PHE A 237 2.77 -2.13 5.92
N LYS A 238 1.83 -2.58 6.76
CA LYS A 238 2.12 -2.82 8.18
C LYS A 238 2.87 -4.13 8.31
N VAL A 239 4.07 -4.08 8.85
CA VAL A 239 5.01 -5.20 8.88
C VAL A 239 5.61 -5.39 10.26
N ILE A 240 6.20 -6.56 10.44
CA ILE A 240 7.00 -6.92 11.60
C ILE A 240 8.26 -7.66 11.16
N MET A 241 9.32 -7.60 11.97
CA MET A 241 10.49 -8.45 11.75
C MET A 241 10.21 -9.84 12.33
N PRO A 242 10.21 -10.92 11.53
CA PRO A 242 9.88 -12.26 12.02
C PRO A 242 10.96 -12.83 12.96
N SER A 243 12.19 -12.30 12.92
CA SER A 243 13.29 -12.70 13.79
C SER A 243 13.71 -11.55 14.70
N ALA A 244 14.09 -11.89 15.94
CA ALA A 244 14.69 -10.95 16.89
C ALA A 244 16.18 -10.68 16.61
N VAL A 245 16.81 -11.44 15.71
CA VAL A 245 18.23 -11.30 15.38
C VAL A 245 18.40 -10.29 14.26
N ARG A 246 19.33 -9.36 14.45
CA ARG A 246 19.76 -8.40 13.43
C ARG A 246 21.24 -8.51 13.19
N SER A 247 21.61 -8.39 11.93
CA SER A 247 23.00 -8.47 11.51
C SER A 247 23.23 -7.44 10.43
N TYR A 248 24.27 -6.63 10.63
CA TYR A 248 24.87 -5.80 9.61
C TYR A 248 26.35 -6.16 9.54
N SER A 249 27.00 -5.84 8.42
CA SER A 249 28.44 -6.02 8.27
C SER A 249 29.06 -4.75 7.72
N LEU A 250 30.28 -4.46 8.15
CA LEU A 250 31.09 -3.39 7.60
C LEU A 250 32.05 -3.99 6.57
N ASN A 251 32.08 -3.42 5.36
CA ASN A 251 33.04 -3.85 4.35
C ASN A 251 34.41 -3.15 4.54
N THR A 252 35.40 -3.52 3.72
CA THR A 252 36.75 -2.94 3.73
C THR A 252 36.81 -1.44 3.42
N ASN A 253 35.71 -0.88 2.89
CA ASN A 253 35.59 0.54 2.53
C ASN A 253 34.80 1.33 3.60
N ASN A 254 34.59 0.76 4.79
CA ASN A 254 33.78 1.33 5.86
C ASN A 254 32.31 1.59 5.47
N LEU A 255 31.76 0.82 4.52
CA LEU A 255 30.34 0.87 4.15
C LEU A 255 29.58 -0.29 4.78
N TYR A 256 28.40 0.03 5.30
CA TYR A 256 27.48 -0.89 5.93
C TYR A 256 26.69 -1.66 4.87
N LYS A 257 26.72 -2.99 4.93
CA LYS A 257 25.82 -3.88 4.17
C LYS A 257 24.72 -4.39 5.10
N PHE A 258 23.48 -4.12 4.71
CA PHE A 258 22.30 -4.45 5.49
C PHE A 258 21.16 -4.95 4.61
N SER A 259 20.40 -5.91 5.12
CA SER A 259 19.20 -6.44 4.50
C SER A 259 18.16 -6.72 5.57
N LEU A 260 16.89 -6.55 5.23
CA LEU A 260 15.77 -6.68 6.14
C LEU A 260 14.78 -7.70 5.58
N LYS A 261 14.33 -8.61 6.43
CA LYS A 261 13.23 -9.53 6.12
C LYS A 261 12.03 -9.13 6.95
N LEU A 262 10.88 -9.00 6.28
CA LEU A 262 9.66 -8.49 6.87
C LEU A 262 8.49 -9.39 6.52
N GLU A 263 7.57 -9.46 7.44
CA GLU A 263 6.29 -10.15 7.30
C GLU A 263 5.17 -9.16 7.59
N GLU A 264 4.13 -9.17 6.76
CA GLU A 264 2.94 -8.36 7.00
C GLU A 264 2.24 -8.75 8.30
N TYR A 265 1.87 -7.75 9.09
CA TYR A 265 1.19 -7.89 10.36
C TYR A 265 -0.23 -7.32 10.26
N LEU A 266 -1.23 -8.13 10.63
CA LEU A 266 -2.65 -7.79 10.58
C LEU A 266 -3.25 -7.70 11.98
#